data_AF-A0A353PFW3-F1
#
_entry.id   AF-A0A353PFW3-F1
#
_cell.length_a   1.000
_cell.length_b   1.000
_cell.length_c   1.000
_cell.angle_alpha   90.00
_cell.angle_beta   90.00
_cell.angle_gamma   90.00
#
_symmetry.space_group_name_H-M   'P 1'
#
loop_
_entity.id
_entity.type
_entity.pdbx_description
1 polymer ?
#
loop_
_entity_poly.entity_id
_entity_poly.type
_entity_poly.pdbx_seq_one_letter_code
_entity_poly.pdbx_strand_id
1 'polypeptide(L)'
;MTALIAAIAAPEHFKDILLRAKEETAIGGISKSRALIQRMGDHVASDVAEDDVPRLIALLLDIGDELIGPEPAHMIFYRSDEKLMSDLVCDSLRRLKTEQRSDVLSRSIDGGSALVVQGCVLHALDQTTTSGEATSIGADDLERLKNLWCGRVQELSEQRTFLMRPRLPGTLASWGQWGDDAAPRRWCEAVASTDAGLLELLKQLLQQNVVFGGNGPARQRPRLNPRSLEPYLDTRLCFDRLLQLRDRGAIPPEFQAAAHQFILEYELLAQGKNPDAP
;
A
#
# COMPACT_ATOMS: atom_id res chain seq x y z
N MET A 1 -25.26 -3.75 -7.56
CA MET A 1 -24.51 -2.76 -8.35
C MET A 1 -25.23 -1.42 -8.43
N THR A 2 -26.49 -1.36 -8.87
CA THR A 2 -27.28 -0.11 -8.94
C THR A 2 -27.24 0.73 -7.66
N ALA A 3 -27.37 0.11 -6.49
CA ALA A 3 -27.29 0.81 -5.20
C ALA A 3 -25.91 1.44 -4.92
N LEU A 4 -24.82 0.76 -5.32
CA LEU A 4 -23.45 1.27 -5.13
C LEU A 4 -23.14 2.41 -6.11
N ILE A 5 -23.61 2.31 -7.36
CA ILE A 5 -23.47 3.39 -8.36
C ILE A 5 -24.24 4.63 -7.90
N ALA A 6 -25.50 4.46 -7.46
CA ALA A 6 -26.29 5.56 -6.91
C ALA A 6 -25.65 6.20 -5.67
N ALA A 7 -24.91 5.42 -4.88
CA ALA A 7 -24.21 5.91 -3.70
C ALA A 7 -23.01 6.81 -4.02
N ILE A 8 -22.48 6.83 -5.25
CA ILE A 8 -21.35 7.72 -5.63
C ILE A 8 -21.69 9.19 -5.37
N ALA A 9 -22.96 9.57 -5.54
CA ALA A 9 -23.43 10.92 -5.26
C ALA A 9 -23.42 11.28 -3.76
N ALA A 10 -23.33 10.30 -2.86
CA ALA A 10 -23.35 10.44 -1.41
C ALA A 10 -22.12 9.76 -0.76
N PRO A 11 -21.00 10.50 -0.59
CA PRO A 11 -19.71 9.97 -0.15
C PRO A 11 -19.75 9.03 1.07
N GLU A 12 -20.38 9.46 2.15
CA GLU A 12 -20.49 8.67 3.39
C GLU A 12 -21.26 7.37 3.17
N HIS A 13 -22.31 7.40 2.34
CA HIS A 13 -23.08 6.20 2.05
C HIS A 13 -22.30 5.21 1.19
N PHE A 14 -21.53 5.70 0.21
CA PHE A 14 -20.64 4.87 -0.61
C PHE A 14 -19.57 4.19 0.26
N LYS A 15 -18.94 4.96 1.14
CA LYS A 15 -17.95 4.47 2.12
C LYS A 15 -18.53 3.38 3.00
N ASP A 16 -19.67 3.64 3.62
CA ASP A 16 -20.36 2.69 4.49
C ASP A 16 -20.67 1.36 3.80
N ILE A 17 -21.15 1.39 2.55
CA ILE A 17 -21.45 0.18 1.79
C ILE A 17 -20.18 -0.66 1.61
N LEU A 18 -19.07 -0.04 1.21
CA LEU A 18 -17.82 -0.77 0.93
C LEU A 18 -17.16 -1.27 2.21
N LEU A 19 -17.16 -0.49 3.28
CA LEU A 19 -16.62 -0.93 4.57
C LEU A 19 -17.42 -2.08 5.16
N ARG A 20 -18.76 -2.02 5.14
CA ARG A 20 -19.60 -3.16 5.57
C ARG A 20 -19.37 -4.39 4.70
N ALA A 21 -19.23 -4.21 3.39
CA ALA A 21 -18.92 -5.31 2.49
C ALA A 21 -17.50 -5.85 2.67
N LYS A 22 -16.57 -5.11 3.29
CA LYS A 22 -15.23 -5.61 3.60
C LYS A 22 -15.30 -6.72 4.65
N GLU A 23 -16.17 -6.55 5.66
CA GLU A 23 -16.36 -7.52 6.75
C GLU A 23 -17.03 -8.83 6.28
N GLU A 24 -17.77 -8.78 5.17
CA GLU A 24 -18.36 -9.97 4.56
C GLU A 24 -17.34 -10.70 3.68
N THR A 25 -16.80 -11.83 4.16
CA THR A 25 -15.83 -12.66 3.41
C THR A 25 -16.45 -13.95 2.88
N ALA A 26 -16.15 -14.28 1.62
CA ALA A 26 -16.53 -15.55 1.01
C ALA A 26 -15.63 -16.71 1.49
N ILE A 27 -16.06 -17.95 1.23
CA ILE A 27 -15.22 -19.15 1.41
C ILE A 27 -13.98 -18.99 0.52
N GLY A 28 -12.82 -18.72 1.13
CA GLY A 28 -11.58 -18.36 0.42
C GLY A 28 -10.97 -17.02 0.86
N GLY A 29 -11.61 -16.27 1.77
CA GLY A 29 -11.03 -15.07 2.38
C GLY A 29 -11.11 -13.81 1.51
N ILE A 30 -11.76 -13.88 0.34
CA ILE A 30 -12.02 -12.71 -0.49
C ILE A 30 -13.19 -11.92 0.10
N SER A 31 -12.98 -10.62 0.32
CA SER A 31 -14.02 -9.70 0.77
C SER A 31 -15.04 -9.40 -0.32
N LYS A 32 -16.29 -9.18 0.07
CA LYS A 32 -17.36 -8.73 -0.83
C LYS A 32 -17.09 -7.32 -1.35
N SER A 33 -16.39 -6.47 -0.60
CA SER A 33 -15.96 -5.15 -1.07
C SER A 33 -15.11 -5.25 -2.33
N ARG A 34 -14.15 -6.18 -2.39
CA ARG A 34 -13.34 -6.43 -3.57
C ARG A 34 -14.19 -6.83 -4.78
N ALA A 35 -15.13 -7.75 -4.59
CA ALA A 35 -16.04 -8.18 -5.65
C ALA A 35 -16.91 -7.01 -6.17
N LEU A 36 -17.33 -6.11 -5.28
CA LEU A 36 -18.06 -4.90 -5.66
C LEU A 36 -17.20 -3.92 -6.47
N ILE A 37 -15.94 -3.69 -6.07
CA ILE A 37 -14.99 -2.85 -6.82
C ILE A 37 -14.71 -3.46 -8.19
N GLN A 38 -14.48 -4.77 -8.27
CA GLN A 38 -14.25 -5.44 -9.55
C GLN A 38 -15.45 -5.28 -10.48
N ARG A 39 -16.67 -5.50 -9.97
CA ARG A 39 -17.90 -5.28 -10.75
C ARG A 39 -18.12 -3.82 -11.12
N MET A 40 -17.67 -2.87 -10.30
CA MET A 40 -17.74 -1.45 -10.65
C MET A 40 -16.94 -1.15 -11.92
N GLY A 41 -15.80 -1.83 -12.13
CA GLY A 41 -15.04 -1.76 -13.38
C GLY A 41 -15.86 -2.12 -14.62
N ASP A 42 -16.73 -3.13 -14.52
CA ASP A 42 -17.60 -3.53 -15.64
C ASP A 42 -18.67 -2.46 -15.98
N HIS A 43 -19.01 -1.62 -15.00
CA HIS A 43 -20.09 -0.61 -15.11
C HIS A 43 -19.58 0.81 -15.32
N VAL A 44 -18.28 1.08 -15.08
CA VAL A 44 -17.72 2.43 -15.12
C VAL A 44 -17.84 3.08 -16.50
N ALA A 45 -17.79 2.28 -17.58
CA ALA A 45 -17.85 2.79 -18.94
C ALA A 45 -19.26 3.22 -19.38
N SER A 46 -20.31 2.56 -18.87
CA SER A 46 -21.69 2.72 -19.36
C SER A 46 -22.67 3.30 -18.35
N ASP A 47 -22.57 2.90 -17.08
CA ASP A 47 -23.66 3.11 -16.10
C ASP A 47 -23.38 4.22 -15.08
N VAL A 48 -22.13 4.65 -14.95
CA VAL A 48 -21.74 5.79 -14.10
C VAL A 48 -22.00 7.08 -14.87
N ALA A 49 -22.73 8.03 -14.29
CA ALA A 49 -22.96 9.34 -14.91
C ALA A 49 -21.65 10.13 -15.06
N GLU A 50 -21.55 10.99 -16.07
CA GLU A 50 -20.33 11.78 -16.31
C GLU A 50 -19.94 12.65 -15.10
N ASP A 51 -20.94 13.26 -14.45
CA ASP A 51 -20.75 14.10 -13.25
C ASP A 51 -20.31 13.31 -12.00
N ASP A 52 -20.53 12.00 -12.00
CA ASP A 52 -20.16 11.09 -10.92
C ASP A 52 -18.75 10.51 -11.09
N VAL A 53 -18.16 10.58 -12.30
CA VAL A 53 -16.81 10.06 -12.56
C VAL A 53 -15.75 10.73 -11.67
N PRO A 54 -15.67 12.09 -11.57
CA PRO A 54 -14.71 12.72 -10.66
C PRO A 54 -14.95 12.37 -9.19
N ARG A 55 -16.21 12.14 -8.80
CA ARG A 55 -16.57 11.76 -7.42
C ARG A 55 -16.09 10.36 -7.09
N LEU A 56 -16.29 9.41 -8.01
CA LEU A 56 -15.79 8.05 -7.87
C LEU A 56 -14.27 8.02 -7.69
N ILE A 57 -13.54 8.80 -8.49
CA ILE A 57 -12.09 8.93 -8.36
C ILE A 57 -11.72 9.47 -6.97
N ALA A 58 -12.34 10.57 -6.54
CA ALA A 58 -12.07 11.16 -5.22
C ALA A 58 -12.34 10.17 -4.08
N LEU A 59 -13.44 9.41 -4.14
CA LEU A 59 -13.79 8.41 -3.14
C LEU A 59 -12.74 7.30 -3.06
N LEU A 60 -12.34 6.73 -4.19
CA LEU A 60 -11.34 5.66 -4.22
C LEU A 60 -9.96 6.13 -3.72
N LEU A 61 -9.59 7.37 -4.03
CA LEU A 61 -8.35 7.99 -3.56
C LEU A 61 -8.42 8.48 -2.12
N ASP A 62 -9.58 8.42 -1.47
CA ASP A 62 -9.73 8.70 -0.05
C ASP A 62 -9.78 7.43 0.81
N ILE A 63 -10.71 6.52 0.51
CA ILE A 63 -10.98 5.35 1.37
C ILE A 63 -10.27 4.08 0.90
N GLY A 64 -9.58 4.10 -0.24
CA GLY A 64 -9.01 2.91 -0.87
C GLY A 64 -8.10 2.10 0.05
N ASP A 65 -7.26 2.75 0.84
CA ASP A 65 -6.37 2.07 1.79
C ASP A 65 -7.16 1.29 2.86
N GLU A 66 -8.31 1.83 3.30
CA GLU A 66 -9.20 1.16 4.25
C GLU A 66 -9.82 -0.12 3.67
N LEU A 67 -9.84 -0.28 2.34
CA LEU A 67 -10.42 -1.43 1.65
C LEU A 67 -9.40 -2.55 1.41
N ILE A 68 -8.11 -2.28 1.55
CA ILE A 68 -7.04 -3.27 1.35
C ILE A 68 -7.17 -4.37 2.41
N GLY A 69 -7.29 -5.60 1.95
CA GLY A 69 -7.34 -6.81 2.78
C GLY A 69 -6.02 -7.59 2.76
N PRO A 70 -5.91 -8.61 3.62
CA PRO A 70 -4.81 -9.56 3.53
C PRO A 70 -4.87 -10.33 2.22
N GLU A 71 -3.71 -10.58 1.60
CA GLU A 71 -3.66 -11.37 0.37
C GLU A 71 -4.01 -12.85 0.65
N PRO A 72 -4.88 -13.46 -0.17
CA PRO A 72 -5.19 -14.87 -0.05
C PRO A 72 -3.97 -15.72 -0.45
N ALA A 73 -3.39 -16.40 0.54
CA ALA A 73 -2.16 -17.21 0.44
C ALA A 73 -2.14 -18.25 -0.69
N HIS A 74 -3.30 -18.66 -1.19
CA HIS A 74 -3.47 -19.76 -2.15
C HIS A 74 -3.71 -19.30 -3.59
N MET A 75 -3.78 -17.98 -3.85
CA MET A 75 -4.13 -17.45 -5.17
C MET A 75 -2.92 -16.89 -5.91
N ILE A 76 -2.36 -17.70 -6.81
CA ILE A 76 -1.16 -17.40 -7.60
C ILE A 76 -1.39 -16.23 -8.59
N PHE A 77 -2.63 -16.06 -9.08
CA PHE A 77 -3.02 -14.98 -10.00
C PHE A 77 -3.83 -13.88 -9.30
N TYR A 78 -3.64 -13.70 -8.00
CA TYR A 78 -4.33 -12.66 -7.26
C TYR A 78 -3.81 -11.28 -7.67
N ARG A 79 -4.66 -10.52 -8.38
CA ARG A 79 -4.42 -9.08 -8.57
C ARG A 79 -4.59 -8.38 -7.22
N SER A 80 -3.62 -7.62 -6.74
CA SER A 80 -3.76 -6.95 -5.43
C SER A 80 -4.92 -5.94 -5.41
N ASP A 81 -5.47 -5.66 -4.22
CA ASP A 81 -6.62 -4.76 -4.06
C ASP A 81 -6.29 -3.34 -4.53
N GLU A 82 -5.11 -2.85 -4.17
CA GLU A 82 -4.61 -1.54 -4.59
C GLU A 82 -4.45 -1.45 -6.11
N LYS A 83 -4.03 -2.52 -6.78
CA LYS A 83 -3.95 -2.55 -8.25
C LYS A 83 -5.33 -2.55 -8.90
N LEU A 84 -6.28 -3.31 -8.35
CA LEU A 84 -7.67 -3.30 -8.83
C LEU A 84 -8.31 -1.91 -8.73
N MET A 85 -8.13 -1.22 -7.61
CA MET A 85 -8.63 0.14 -7.42
C MET A 85 -7.91 1.15 -8.33
N SER A 86 -6.59 1.02 -8.47
CA SER A 86 -5.81 1.85 -9.39
C SER A 86 -6.27 1.70 -10.83
N ASP A 87 -6.54 0.47 -11.28
CA ASP A 87 -7.07 0.21 -12.63
C ASP A 87 -8.43 0.88 -12.80
N LEU A 88 -9.33 0.76 -11.82
CA LEU A 88 -10.65 1.43 -11.85
C LEU A 88 -10.54 2.96 -11.91
N VAL A 89 -9.59 3.56 -11.20
CA VAL A 89 -9.31 5.00 -11.30
C VAL A 89 -8.80 5.36 -12.69
N CYS A 90 -7.85 4.60 -13.24
CA CYS A 90 -7.35 4.83 -14.60
C CYS A 90 -8.45 4.68 -15.66
N ASP A 91 -9.31 3.68 -15.54
CA ASP A 91 -10.46 3.47 -16.42
C ASP A 91 -11.46 4.63 -16.32
N SER A 92 -11.69 5.14 -15.11
CA SER A 92 -12.53 6.32 -14.86
C SER A 92 -11.93 7.58 -15.50
N LEU A 93 -10.61 7.78 -15.40
CA LEU A 93 -9.92 8.92 -16.02
C LEU A 93 -10.04 8.94 -17.55
N ARG A 94 -10.13 7.78 -18.21
CA ARG A 94 -10.32 7.73 -19.68
C ARG A 94 -11.64 8.37 -20.13
N ARG A 95 -12.63 8.47 -19.25
CA ARG A 95 -13.92 9.12 -19.52
C ARG A 95 -13.86 10.64 -19.40
N LEU A 96 -12.83 11.17 -18.74
CA LEU A 96 -12.63 12.61 -18.62
C LEU A 96 -11.83 13.15 -19.81
N LYS A 97 -12.10 14.41 -20.15
CA LYS A 97 -11.28 15.15 -21.11
C LYS A 97 -9.86 15.31 -20.55
N THR A 98 -8.86 15.24 -21.42
CA THR A 98 -7.44 15.25 -21.03
C THR A 98 -7.10 16.44 -20.14
N GLU A 99 -7.66 17.62 -20.41
CA GLU A 99 -7.39 18.85 -19.68
C GLU A 99 -7.93 18.82 -18.25
N GLN A 100 -8.93 17.98 -17.95
CA GLN A 100 -9.56 17.90 -16.63
C GLN A 100 -8.88 16.88 -15.69
N ARG A 101 -8.12 15.93 -16.25
CA ARG A 101 -7.58 14.78 -15.50
C ARG A 101 -6.63 15.22 -14.39
N SER A 102 -5.70 16.13 -14.70
CA SER A 102 -4.71 16.66 -13.77
C SER A 102 -5.38 17.37 -12.58
N ASP A 103 -6.41 18.18 -12.84
CA ASP A 103 -7.14 18.93 -11.81
C ASP A 103 -8.01 18.04 -10.92
N VAL A 104 -8.63 16.99 -11.50
CA VAL A 104 -9.40 16.01 -10.73
C VAL A 104 -8.48 15.21 -9.82
N LEU A 105 -7.33 14.74 -10.34
CA LEU A 105 -6.35 14.00 -9.55
C LEU A 105 -5.74 14.87 -8.45
N SER A 106 -5.39 16.12 -8.75
CA SER A 106 -4.80 17.04 -7.76
C SER A 106 -5.74 17.21 -6.57
N ARG A 107 -7.02 17.54 -6.82
CA ARG A 107 -8.02 17.70 -5.75
C ARG A 107 -8.27 16.40 -4.98
N SER A 108 -8.26 15.27 -5.67
CA SER A 108 -8.52 13.96 -5.06
C SER A 108 -7.36 13.47 -4.18
N ILE A 109 -6.11 13.75 -4.57
CA ILE A 109 -4.92 13.43 -3.77
C ILE A 109 -4.83 14.37 -2.56
N ASP A 110 -5.07 15.67 -2.77
CA ASP A 110 -5.02 16.68 -1.71
C ASP A 110 -6.05 16.40 -0.61
N GLY A 111 -7.30 16.11 -1.00
CA GLY A 111 -8.38 15.80 -0.05
C GLY A 111 -8.40 14.35 0.45
N GLY A 112 -7.66 13.44 -0.19
CA GLY A 112 -7.74 12.02 0.06
C GLY A 112 -6.75 11.50 1.10
N SER A 113 -7.08 10.33 1.65
CA SER A 113 -6.26 9.62 2.64
C SER A 113 -5.67 8.28 2.13
N ALA A 114 -5.99 7.82 0.92
CA ALA A 114 -5.56 6.51 0.41
C ALA A 114 -4.19 6.55 -0.29
N LEU A 115 -3.12 6.78 0.48
CA LEU A 115 -1.76 6.95 -0.02
C LEU A 115 -1.27 5.78 -0.88
N VAL A 116 -1.64 4.54 -0.55
CA VAL A 116 -1.23 3.35 -1.32
C VAL A 116 -1.89 3.37 -2.69
N VAL A 117 -3.22 3.55 -2.73
CA VAL A 117 -3.96 3.58 -4.00
C VAL A 117 -3.55 4.78 -4.86
N GLN A 118 -3.37 5.95 -4.26
CA GLN A 118 -2.84 7.13 -4.93
C GLN A 118 -1.46 6.86 -5.55
N GLY A 119 -0.54 6.24 -4.79
CA GLY A 119 0.79 5.86 -5.29
C GLY A 119 0.72 4.86 -6.47
N CYS A 120 -0.17 3.87 -6.40
CA CYS A 120 -0.38 2.94 -7.52
C CYS A 120 -0.88 3.64 -8.78
N VAL A 121 -1.79 4.60 -8.66
CA VAL A 121 -2.27 5.41 -9.79
C VAL A 121 -1.14 6.23 -10.40
N LEU A 122 -0.32 6.89 -9.57
CA LEU A 122 0.82 7.68 -10.07
C LEU A 122 1.86 6.81 -10.80
N HIS A 123 2.18 5.62 -10.28
CA HIS A 123 3.04 4.65 -10.96
C HIS A 123 2.44 4.17 -12.29
N ALA A 124 1.13 3.91 -12.33
CA ALA A 124 0.44 3.52 -13.56
C ALA A 124 0.49 4.66 -14.60
N LEU A 125 0.30 5.91 -14.17
CA LEU A 125 0.38 7.07 -15.04
C LEU A 125 1.79 7.27 -15.61
N ASP A 126 2.83 7.09 -14.79
CA ASP A 126 4.25 7.16 -15.21
C ASP A 126 4.57 6.16 -16.35
N GLN A 127 4.05 4.92 -16.24
CA GLN A 127 4.16 3.90 -17.29
C GLN A 127 3.38 4.29 -18.56
N THR A 128 2.22 4.95 -18.41
CA THR A 128 1.41 5.36 -19.57
C THR A 128 1.97 6.60 -20.28
N THR A 129 2.66 7.49 -19.57
CA THR A 129 3.36 8.65 -20.14
C THR A 129 4.54 8.21 -21.00
N THR A 130 5.24 7.16 -20.59
CA THR A 130 6.33 6.56 -21.36
C THR A 130 5.83 5.75 -22.57
N SER A 131 4.63 5.16 -22.50
CA SER A 131 4.03 4.37 -23.59
C SER A 131 3.09 5.15 -24.52
N GLY A 132 2.72 6.40 -24.20
CA GLY A 132 1.83 7.24 -25.01
C GLY A 132 0.34 6.81 -25.00
N GLU A 133 -0.14 6.19 -23.92
CA GLU A 133 -1.52 5.66 -23.86
C GLU A 133 -2.60 6.73 -23.60
N ALA A 134 -3.87 6.34 -23.80
CA ALA A 134 -5.05 7.20 -23.73
C ALA A 134 -5.36 7.80 -22.33
N THR A 135 -4.73 7.31 -21.26
CA THR A 135 -4.79 7.88 -19.89
C THR A 135 -3.72 8.94 -19.60
N SER A 136 -2.86 9.23 -20.58
CA SER A 136 -1.73 10.13 -20.39
C SER A 136 -2.15 11.51 -19.86
N ILE A 137 -1.31 12.00 -18.96
CA ILE A 137 -1.27 13.38 -18.50
C ILE A 137 0.10 13.96 -18.89
N GLY A 138 0.24 15.28 -18.88
CA GLY A 138 1.54 15.90 -19.15
C GLY A 138 2.60 15.44 -18.14
N ALA A 139 3.87 15.36 -18.56
CA ALA A 139 4.97 15.02 -17.66
C ALA A 139 5.07 16.02 -16.49
N ASP A 140 4.91 17.32 -16.78
CA ASP A 140 4.92 18.38 -15.76
C ASP A 140 3.75 18.24 -14.77
N ASP A 141 2.57 17.84 -15.26
CA ASP A 141 1.41 17.55 -14.40
C ASP A 141 1.69 16.36 -13.49
N LEU A 142 2.28 15.28 -14.02
CA LEU A 142 2.61 14.10 -13.24
C LEU A 142 3.64 14.41 -12.14
N GLU A 143 4.68 15.18 -12.45
CA GLU A 143 5.65 15.63 -11.44
C GLU A 143 4.99 16.53 -10.38
N ARG A 144 4.05 17.40 -10.76
CA ARG A 144 3.26 18.16 -9.78
C ARG A 144 2.46 17.25 -8.85
N LEU A 145 1.82 16.21 -9.39
CA LEU A 145 1.03 15.25 -8.60
C LEU A 145 1.91 14.42 -7.67
N LYS A 146 3.09 13.98 -8.11
CA LYS A 146 4.07 13.27 -7.26
C LYS A 146 4.52 14.14 -6.08
N ASN A 147 4.84 15.42 -6.33
CA ASN A 147 5.19 16.37 -5.28
C ASN A 147 4.05 16.59 -4.29
N LEU A 148 2.82 16.75 -4.80
CA LEU A 148 1.62 16.87 -3.95
C LEU A 148 1.44 15.63 -3.07
N TRP A 149 1.55 14.43 -3.64
CA TRP A 149 1.47 13.19 -2.90
C TRP A 149 2.56 13.10 -1.81
N CYS A 150 3.81 13.47 -2.11
CA CYS A 150 4.87 13.49 -1.09
C CYS A 150 4.57 14.47 0.06
N GLY A 151 3.97 15.63 -0.24
CA GLY A 151 3.47 16.55 0.79
C GLY A 151 2.42 15.90 1.69
N ARG A 152 1.47 15.17 1.11
CA ARG A 152 0.45 14.41 1.85
C ARG A 152 1.03 13.28 2.69
N VAL A 153 2.02 12.55 2.18
CA VAL A 153 2.75 11.54 2.97
C VAL A 153 3.41 12.21 4.18
N GLN A 154 4.10 13.33 3.99
CA GLN A 154 4.74 14.06 5.07
C GLN A 154 3.73 14.49 6.15
N GLU A 155 2.62 15.10 5.76
CA GLU A 155 1.55 15.53 6.69
C GLU A 155 0.93 14.35 7.46
N LEU A 156 0.63 13.25 6.77
CA LEU A 156 0.04 12.08 7.40
C LEU A 156 1.05 11.30 8.26
N SER A 157 2.35 11.40 7.97
CA SER A 157 3.42 10.72 8.72
C SER A 157 3.58 11.22 10.16
N GLU A 158 3.08 12.43 10.46
CA GLU A 158 3.03 12.99 11.82
C GLU A 158 1.99 12.29 12.70
N GLN A 159 1.02 11.61 12.09
CA GLN A 159 -0.02 10.88 12.80
C GLN A 159 0.49 9.50 13.20
N ARG A 160 0.19 9.08 14.44
CA ARG A 160 0.56 7.74 14.93
C ARG A 160 -0.03 6.59 14.11
N THR A 161 -1.17 6.83 13.46
CA THR A 161 -1.87 5.87 12.61
C THR A 161 -1.10 5.56 11.32
N PHE A 162 -0.13 6.38 10.92
CA PHE A 162 0.66 6.16 9.70
C PHE A 162 1.41 4.83 9.73
N LEU A 163 1.95 4.44 10.90
CA LEU A 163 2.64 3.17 11.07
C LEU A 163 1.72 1.96 10.82
N MET A 164 0.42 2.12 11.03
CA MET A 164 -0.57 1.06 10.85
C MET A 164 -1.14 0.98 9.44
N ARG A 165 -0.64 1.81 8.50
CA ARG A 165 -1.14 1.84 7.13
C ARG A 165 -0.76 0.57 6.37
N PRO A 166 -1.64 0.10 5.46
CA PRO A 166 -1.33 -1.03 4.61
C PRO A 166 -0.13 -0.71 3.70
N ARG A 167 0.60 -1.75 3.29
CA ARG A 167 1.70 -1.64 2.30
C ARG A 167 2.74 -0.57 2.61
N LEU A 168 2.99 -0.29 3.89
CA LEU A 168 3.95 0.72 4.35
C LEU A 168 5.31 0.68 3.61
N PRO A 169 5.95 -0.49 3.37
CA PRO A 169 7.20 -0.53 2.60
C PRO A 169 7.11 0.12 1.21
N GLY A 170 5.99 -0.08 0.50
CA GLY A 170 5.77 0.50 -0.82
C GLY A 170 5.57 2.01 -0.77
N THR A 171 4.83 2.50 0.24
CA THR A 171 4.66 3.94 0.48
C THR A 171 6.00 4.61 0.80
N LEU A 172 6.82 4.00 1.67
CA LEU A 172 8.15 4.54 2.01
C LEU A 172 9.09 4.57 0.80
N ALA A 173 9.07 3.53 -0.04
CA ALA A 173 9.86 3.48 -1.26
C ALA A 173 9.47 4.57 -2.26
N SER A 174 8.16 4.73 -2.53
CA SER A 174 7.66 5.83 -3.38
C SER A 174 8.00 7.20 -2.81
N TRP A 175 7.92 7.37 -1.48
CA TRP A 175 8.24 8.64 -0.83
C TRP A 175 9.71 9.03 -0.99
N GLY A 176 10.63 8.08 -0.85
CA GLY A 176 12.06 8.32 -1.13
C GLY A 176 12.37 8.50 -2.61
N GLN A 177 11.60 7.88 -3.51
CA GLN A 177 11.80 8.00 -4.95
C GLN A 177 11.33 9.35 -5.51
N TRP A 178 10.18 9.85 -5.05
CA TRP A 178 9.55 11.05 -5.60
C TRP A 178 9.81 12.32 -4.77
N GLY A 179 10.19 12.17 -3.51
CA GLY A 179 10.44 13.27 -2.59
C GLY A 179 11.90 13.37 -2.17
N ASP A 180 12.11 13.68 -0.90
CA ASP A 180 13.43 13.66 -0.27
C ASP A 180 13.82 12.20 0.06
N ASP A 181 14.93 11.74 -0.53
CA ASP A 181 15.44 10.38 -0.36
C ASP A 181 15.75 10.02 1.10
N ALA A 182 16.09 11.03 1.91
CA ALA A 182 16.38 10.88 3.33
C ALA A 182 15.13 10.93 4.22
N ALA A 183 13.97 11.41 3.74
CA ALA A 183 12.78 11.58 4.56
C ALA A 183 12.21 10.27 5.12
N PRO A 184 12.04 9.18 4.33
CA PRO A 184 11.60 7.89 4.85
C PRO A 184 12.52 7.34 5.94
N ARG A 185 13.83 7.51 5.77
CA ARG A 185 14.84 7.08 6.74
C ARG A 185 14.70 7.83 8.06
N ARG A 186 14.67 9.17 8.01
CA ARG A 186 14.50 10.02 9.20
C ARG A 186 13.22 9.67 9.96
N TRP A 187 12.13 9.42 9.23
CA TRP A 187 10.87 8.98 9.83
C TRP A 187 10.99 7.61 10.50
N CYS A 188 11.55 6.61 9.82
CA CYS A 188 11.74 5.26 10.37
C CYS A 188 12.64 5.27 11.61
N GLU A 189 13.75 6.02 11.60
CA GLU A 189 14.65 6.17 12.74
C GLU A 189 13.95 6.86 13.92
N ALA A 190 13.10 7.87 13.67
CA ALA A 190 12.31 8.52 14.70
C ALA A 190 11.29 7.55 15.35
N VAL A 191 10.59 6.74 14.56
CA VAL A 191 9.68 5.70 15.06
C VAL A 191 10.44 4.63 15.86
N ALA A 192 11.57 4.17 15.31
CA ALA A 192 12.42 3.15 15.93
C ALA A 192 13.18 3.65 17.16
N SER A 193 13.11 4.93 17.51
CA SER A 193 13.78 5.49 18.70
C SER A 193 13.32 4.85 20.03
N THR A 194 12.13 4.25 20.05
CA THR A 194 11.59 3.49 21.19
C THR A 194 11.56 1.99 20.88
N ASP A 195 11.62 1.15 21.91
CA ASP A 195 11.56 -0.31 21.72
C ASP A 195 10.20 -0.75 21.15
N ALA A 196 9.12 -0.16 21.64
CA ALA A 196 7.77 -0.41 21.12
C ALA A 196 7.65 0.01 19.64
N GLY A 197 8.15 1.19 19.28
CA GLY A 197 8.11 1.67 17.90
C GLY A 197 8.97 0.83 16.94
N LEU A 198 10.15 0.38 17.38
CA LEU A 198 10.99 -0.54 16.62
C LEU A 198 10.26 -1.87 16.36
N LEU A 199 9.65 -2.46 17.39
CA LEU A 199 8.95 -3.74 17.27
C LEU A 199 7.73 -3.65 16.34
N GLU A 200 6.94 -2.57 16.45
CA GLU A 200 5.81 -2.32 15.54
C GLU A 200 6.27 -2.09 14.10
N LEU A 201 7.34 -1.32 13.89
CA LEU A 201 7.91 -1.10 12.56
C LEU A 201 8.38 -2.41 11.92
N LEU A 202 9.13 -3.25 12.64
CA LEU A 202 9.59 -4.54 12.11
C LEU A 202 8.43 -5.49 11.80
N LYS A 203 7.36 -5.46 12.60
CA LYS A 203 6.14 -6.23 12.34
C LYS A 203 5.44 -5.78 11.05
N GLN A 204 5.40 -4.47 10.78
CA GLN A 204 4.83 -3.92 9.54
C GLN A 204 5.69 -4.18 8.30
N LEU A 205 7.01 -4.24 8.48
CA LEU A 205 7.96 -4.57 7.42
C LEU A 205 8.09 -6.08 7.17
N LEU A 206 7.53 -6.92 8.03
CA LEU A 206 7.54 -8.38 7.90
C LEU A 206 6.77 -8.82 6.65
N GLN A 207 7.47 -9.39 5.70
CA GLN A 207 6.88 -9.95 4.49
C GLN A 207 6.57 -11.44 4.70
N GLN A 208 5.53 -11.93 4.02
CA GLN A 208 5.22 -13.36 3.99
C GLN A 208 5.50 -13.87 2.59
N ASN A 209 6.67 -14.49 2.39
CA ASN A 209 7.01 -15.04 1.09
C ASN A 209 6.41 -16.43 0.96
N VAL A 210 5.71 -16.67 -0.16
CA VAL A 210 5.19 -17.99 -0.49
C VAL A 210 6.29 -18.76 -1.22
N VAL A 211 6.81 -19.80 -0.59
CA VAL A 211 7.77 -20.72 -1.19
C VAL A 211 7.02 -21.96 -1.68
N PHE A 212 7.08 -22.21 -2.99
CA PHE A 212 6.59 -23.45 -3.59
C PHE A 212 7.69 -24.51 -3.49
N GLY A 213 7.53 -25.45 -2.55
CA GLY A 213 8.44 -26.59 -2.44
C GLY A 213 7.92 -27.78 -3.24
N GLY A 214 8.39 -27.97 -4.48
CA GLY A 214 8.09 -29.18 -5.29
C GLY A 214 6.63 -29.64 -5.26
N ASN A 215 6.37 -30.96 -5.14
CA ASN A 215 5.03 -31.57 -5.02
C ASN A 215 4.32 -31.31 -3.66
N GLY A 216 4.78 -30.34 -2.86
CA GLY A 216 4.20 -30.01 -1.56
C GLY A 216 3.30 -28.77 -1.59
N PRO A 217 2.43 -28.57 -0.58
CA PRO A 217 1.66 -27.34 -0.45
C PRO A 217 2.60 -26.14 -0.27
N ALA A 218 2.18 -25.01 -0.82
CA ALA A 218 2.90 -23.74 -0.69
C ALA A 218 3.12 -23.41 0.79
N ARG A 219 4.36 -23.09 1.17
CA ARG A 219 4.72 -22.72 2.55
C ARG A 219 4.94 -21.22 2.62
N GLN A 220 4.24 -20.55 3.51
CA GLN A 220 4.57 -19.17 3.86
C GLN A 220 5.79 -19.18 4.77
N ARG A 221 6.79 -18.38 4.42
CA ARG A 221 7.94 -18.10 5.27
C ARG A 221 7.94 -16.61 5.60
N PRO A 222 7.95 -16.23 6.90
CA PRO A 222 8.19 -14.86 7.28
C PRO A 222 9.58 -14.45 6.76
N ARG A 223 9.68 -13.26 6.17
CA ARG A 223 10.92 -12.70 5.64
C ARG A 223 11.08 -11.27 6.08
N LEU A 224 12.27 -10.96 6.58
CA LEU A 224 12.63 -9.64 7.07
C LEU A 224 14.13 -9.44 6.90
N ASN A 225 14.54 -9.25 5.64
CA ASN A 225 15.95 -9.15 5.26
C ASN A 225 16.53 -7.81 5.71
N PRO A 226 17.54 -7.78 6.59
CA PRO A 226 18.15 -6.52 7.02
C PRO A 226 18.67 -5.67 5.87
N ARG A 227 19.19 -6.26 4.78
CA ARG A 227 19.68 -5.49 3.62
C ARG A 227 18.61 -4.63 2.96
N SER A 228 17.37 -5.13 2.86
CA SER A 228 16.28 -4.33 2.30
C SER A 228 15.84 -3.20 3.22
N LEU A 229 16.26 -3.23 4.49
CA LEU A 229 15.94 -2.23 5.51
C LEU A 229 17.04 -1.17 5.70
N GLU A 230 18.23 -1.37 5.16
CA GLU A 230 19.36 -0.41 5.22
C GLU A 230 19.02 1.01 4.73
N PRO A 231 18.17 1.19 3.69
CA PRO A 231 17.72 2.53 3.30
C PRO A 231 16.91 3.24 4.38
N TYR A 232 16.25 2.49 5.27
CA TYR A 232 15.29 3.01 6.24
C TYR A 232 15.82 3.04 7.67
N LEU A 233 16.76 2.16 8.04
CA LEU A 233 17.20 1.94 9.41
C LEU A 233 18.71 1.62 9.49
N ASP A 234 19.32 1.96 10.63
CA ASP A 234 20.58 1.34 11.05
C ASP A 234 20.31 -0.08 11.54
N THR A 235 20.54 -1.05 10.65
CA THR A 235 20.24 -2.46 10.89
C THR A 235 21.08 -3.07 12.00
N ARG A 236 22.32 -2.59 12.20
CA ARG A 236 23.20 -3.04 13.27
C ARG A 236 22.71 -2.56 14.62
N LEU A 237 22.37 -1.27 14.73
CA LEU A 237 21.81 -0.72 15.95
C LEU A 237 20.47 -1.40 16.32
N CYS A 238 19.63 -1.68 15.32
CA CYS A 238 18.40 -2.44 15.53
C CYS A 238 18.69 -3.86 16.04
N PHE A 239 19.66 -4.56 15.42
CA PHE A 239 20.08 -5.89 15.84
C PHE A 239 20.54 -5.92 17.31
N ASP A 240 21.46 -5.04 17.69
CA ASP A 240 22.01 -4.98 19.05
C ASP A 240 20.90 -4.73 20.09
N ARG A 241 19.93 -3.87 19.78
CA ARG A 241 18.78 -3.60 20.66
C ARG A 241 17.84 -4.80 20.76
N LEU A 242 17.53 -5.46 19.64
CA LEU A 242 16.67 -6.65 19.65
C LEU A 242 17.29 -7.82 20.42
N LEU A 243 18.61 -8.00 20.37
CA LEU A 243 19.31 -8.98 21.20
C LEU A 243 19.11 -8.69 22.69
N GLN A 244 19.30 -7.44 23.12
CA GLN A 244 19.09 -7.05 24.52
C GLN A 244 17.64 -7.28 24.97
N LEU A 245 16.66 -6.99 24.12
CA LEU A 245 15.24 -7.23 24.41
C LEU A 245 14.94 -8.73 24.53
N ARG A 246 15.47 -9.54 23.61
CA ARG A 246 15.33 -11.00 23.63
C ARG A 246 15.92 -11.60 24.89
N ASP A 247 17.14 -11.22 25.25
CA ASP A 247 17.87 -11.79 26.37
C ASP A 247 17.21 -11.45 27.73
N ARG A 248 16.47 -10.34 27.80
CA ARG A 248 15.66 -9.94 28.97
C ARG A 248 14.24 -10.51 28.96
N GLY A 249 13.84 -11.24 27.92
CA GLY A 249 12.47 -11.73 27.76
C GLY A 249 11.45 -10.60 27.59
N ALA A 250 11.87 -9.43 27.12
CA ALA A 250 11.05 -8.22 27.02
C ALA A 250 10.37 -8.04 25.65
N ILE A 251 10.40 -9.06 24.78
CA ILE A 251 9.71 -9.05 23.49
C ILE A 251 8.30 -9.63 23.68
N PRO A 252 7.24 -8.83 23.53
CA PRO A 252 5.86 -9.32 23.63
C PRO A 252 5.55 -10.39 22.57
N PRO A 253 4.68 -11.37 22.86
CA PRO A 253 4.40 -12.51 21.98
C PRO A 253 4.05 -12.12 20.54
N GLU A 254 3.31 -11.05 20.35
CA GLU A 254 2.85 -10.55 19.05
C GLU A 254 3.98 -10.02 18.14
N PHE A 255 5.17 -9.72 18.70
CA PHE A 255 6.33 -9.23 17.96
C PHE A 255 7.44 -10.27 17.80
N GLN A 256 7.35 -11.39 18.51
CA GLN A 256 8.41 -12.42 18.51
C GLN A 256 8.72 -12.94 17.10
N ALA A 257 7.70 -13.14 16.27
CA ALA A 257 7.91 -13.61 14.89
C ALA A 257 8.78 -12.65 14.08
N ALA A 258 8.48 -11.34 14.10
CA ALA A 258 9.24 -10.35 13.37
C ALA A 258 10.64 -10.15 13.96
N ALA A 259 10.75 -10.01 15.28
CA ALA A 259 12.02 -9.79 15.96
C ALA A 259 12.99 -10.96 15.79
N HIS A 260 12.52 -12.20 15.97
CA HIS A 260 13.36 -13.39 15.78
C HIS A 260 13.75 -13.58 14.31
N GLN A 261 12.85 -13.29 13.37
CA GLN A 261 13.17 -13.38 11.94
C GLN A 261 14.26 -12.38 11.54
N PHE A 262 14.18 -11.14 12.03
CA PHE A 262 15.21 -10.12 11.79
C PHE A 262 16.58 -10.55 12.32
N ILE A 263 16.63 -11.01 13.58
CA ILE A 263 17.88 -11.48 14.22
C ILE A 263 18.47 -12.64 13.40
N LEU A 264 17.65 -13.62 13.02
CA LEU A 264 18.08 -14.78 12.25
C LEU A 264 18.66 -14.37 10.88
N GLU A 265 17.94 -13.54 10.12
CA GLU A 265 18.41 -13.11 8.80
C GLU A 265 19.67 -12.23 8.89
N TYR A 266 19.82 -11.43 9.96
CA TYR A 266 21.04 -10.66 10.22
C TYR A 266 22.25 -11.56 10.51
N GLU A 267 22.09 -12.59 11.36
CA GLU A 267 23.15 -13.55 11.65
C GLU A 267 23.56 -14.36 10.41
N LEU A 268 22.60 -14.71 9.54
CA LEU A 268 22.88 -15.38 8.27
C LEU A 268 23.72 -14.49 7.33
N LEU A 269 23.38 -13.20 7.23
CA LEU A 269 24.15 -12.23 6.46
C LEU A 269 25.58 -12.08 6.99
N ALA A 270 25.75 -12.03 8.31
CA ALA A 270 27.07 -11.96 8.96
C ALA A 270 27.93 -13.20 8.67
N GLN A 271 27.30 -14.36 8.43
CA GLN A 271 27.98 -15.60 8.00
C GLN A 271 28.27 -15.65 6.49
N GLY A 272 27.99 -14.58 5.74
CA GLY A 272 28.14 -14.53 4.28
C GLY A 272 27.08 -15.33 3.52
N LYS A 273 26.02 -15.78 4.18
CA LYS A 273 24.90 -16.46 3.53
C LYS A 273 23.92 -15.43 3.02
N ASN A 274 23.38 -15.64 1.83
CA ASN A 274 22.32 -14.80 1.31
C ASN A 274 20.97 -15.25 1.91
N PRO A 275 20.29 -14.45 2.74
CA PRO A 275 18.96 -14.80 3.26
C PRO A 275 17.94 -14.95 2.12
N ASP A 276 18.15 -14.30 0.97
CA ASP A 276 17.28 -14.41 -0.22
C ASP A 276 17.52 -15.68 -1.05
N ALA A 277 18.53 -16.50 -0.71
CA ALA A 277 18.72 -17.78 -1.37
C ALA A 277 17.58 -18.76 -1.00
N PRO A 278 17.07 -19.56 -1.96
CA PRO A 278 15.98 -20.51 -1.76
C PRO A 278 16.32 -21.64 -0.77
#